data_AF-A0A0S8DBH9-F1
#
_entry.id   AF-A0A0S8DBH9-F1
#
_cell.length_a   1.000
_cell.length_b   1.000
_cell.length_c   1.000
_cell.angle_alpha   90.00
_cell.angle_beta   90.00
_cell.angle_gamma   90.00
#
_symmetry.space_group_name_H-M   'P 1'
#
loop_
_entity.id
_entity.type
_entity.pdbx_description
1 polymer ?
#
loop_
_entity_poly.entity_id
_entity_poly.type
_entity_poly.pdbx_seq_one_letter_code
_entity_poly.pdbx_strand_id
1 'polypeptide(L)'
;PVDPGHNQVFDFTPDPGYQVAEIWVDGERLQNCYLEEAPDVYDCVAVTSNSYVFTDVRAPHSIIVRFTESSAPPVSGPWTITVLPFSNGTIKAGGVEVGSDEIVDVGNGQSRSFSFIPDTGYYVAEVLVDGSPVNCAEVEGETVCDTSSPYVFSNVTKNYDFEVVFELPQLAHIPMLLEMLYPYYSIQSAYDDSLNDEIIYLRSWAFEDGNSPVFDRAITITLKGGYDAFYTDPPIGKTVIIVAGGLPLTISDGTVIFDNIIIR
;
A
#
# COMPACT_ATOMS: atom_id res chain seq x y z
N PRO A 1 15.47 -15.55 5.62
CA PRO A 1 15.31 -16.87 4.98
C PRO A 1 14.28 -16.73 3.86
N VAL A 2 14.60 -17.24 2.68
CA VAL A 2 13.75 -17.13 1.48
C VAL A 2 13.10 -18.50 1.30
N ASP A 3 11.80 -18.55 1.05
CA ASP A 3 11.13 -19.82 0.79
C ASP A 3 11.66 -20.46 -0.50
N PRO A 4 11.87 -21.80 -0.53
CA PRO A 4 12.39 -22.47 -1.72
C PRO A 4 11.56 -22.14 -2.95
N GLY A 5 12.19 -21.67 -4.01
CA GLY A 5 11.50 -21.26 -5.24
C GLY A 5 11.28 -19.77 -5.41
N HIS A 6 11.46 -18.97 -4.36
CA HIS A 6 11.23 -17.52 -4.41
C HIS A 6 12.47 -16.74 -4.80
N ASN A 7 12.25 -15.56 -5.38
CA ASN A 7 13.31 -14.59 -5.64
C ASN A 7 13.64 -13.81 -4.37
N GLN A 8 14.86 -13.31 -4.26
CA GLN A 8 15.28 -12.40 -3.20
C GLN A 8 16.08 -11.25 -3.78
N VAL A 9 15.60 -10.04 -3.54
CA VAL A 9 16.26 -8.79 -3.94
C VAL A 9 17.16 -8.31 -2.80
N PHE A 10 18.33 -7.78 -3.17
CA PHE A 10 19.27 -7.11 -2.28
C PHE A 10 19.61 -5.76 -2.87
N ASP A 11 19.16 -4.68 -2.25
CA ASP A 11 19.54 -3.33 -2.62
C ASP A 11 20.76 -2.87 -1.81
N PHE A 12 21.66 -2.16 -2.46
CA PHE A 12 22.90 -1.64 -1.90
C PHE A 12 22.84 -0.12 -1.89
N THR A 13 23.06 0.48 -0.74
CA THR A 13 23.22 1.91 -0.63
C THR A 13 24.66 2.21 -0.22
N PRO A 14 25.55 2.57 -1.18
CA PRO A 14 26.89 3.02 -0.83
C PRO A 14 26.86 4.21 0.12
N ASP A 15 27.89 4.37 0.95
CA ASP A 15 28.09 5.57 1.77
C ASP A 15 28.35 6.81 0.88
N PRO A 16 28.13 8.04 1.39
CA PRO A 16 28.51 9.25 0.67
C PRO A 16 29.94 9.22 0.15
N GLY A 17 30.10 9.55 -1.13
CA GLY A 17 31.41 9.54 -1.79
C GLY A 17 31.90 8.15 -2.19
N TYR A 18 31.12 7.09 -1.96
CA TYR A 18 31.42 5.74 -2.41
C TYR A 18 30.44 5.27 -3.49
N GLN A 19 30.86 4.29 -4.28
CA GLN A 19 30.06 3.58 -5.26
C GLN A 19 30.33 2.08 -5.15
N VAL A 20 29.40 1.25 -5.64
CA VAL A 20 29.65 -0.19 -5.78
C VAL A 20 30.85 -0.40 -6.71
N ALA A 21 31.81 -1.20 -6.27
CA ALA A 21 33.02 -1.53 -7.01
C ALA A 21 33.00 -2.97 -7.51
N GLU A 22 32.62 -3.90 -6.64
CA GLU A 22 32.55 -5.32 -6.94
C GLU A 22 31.36 -5.96 -6.24
N ILE A 23 30.67 -6.86 -6.93
CA ILE A 23 29.73 -7.80 -6.34
C ILE A 23 30.31 -9.19 -6.56
N TRP A 24 30.29 -10.04 -5.53
CA TRP A 24 30.66 -11.44 -5.60
C TRP A 24 29.48 -12.28 -5.15
N VAL A 25 29.11 -13.29 -5.93
CA VAL A 25 28.03 -14.22 -5.63
C VAL A 25 28.60 -15.63 -5.64
N ASP A 26 28.41 -16.35 -4.53
CA ASP A 26 28.91 -17.73 -4.35
C ASP A 26 30.41 -17.91 -4.62
N GLY A 27 31.18 -16.86 -4.32
CA GLY A 27 32.63 -16.84 -4.53
C GLY A 27 33.07 -16.44 -5.94
N GLU A 28 32.13 -16.20 -6.86
CA GLU A 28 32.39 -15.71 -8.22
C GLU A 28 32.13 -14.21 -8.31
N ARG A 29 33.06 -13.47 -8.91
CA ARG A 29 32.89 -12.03 -9.12
C ARG A 29 31.89 -11.80 -10.25
N LEU A 30 30.83 -11.05 -9.97
CA LEU A 30 29.96 -10.48 -11.00
C LEU A 30 30.77 -9.45 -11.79
N GLN A 31 31.03 -9.79 -13.04
CA GLN A 31 31.66 -8.93 -14.02
C GLN A 31 30.63 -8.56 -15.08
N ASN A 32 30.40 -7.25 -15.28
CA ASN A 32 29.67 -6.74 -16.44
C ASN A 32 30.69 -6.49 -17.56
N CYS A 33 31.34 -7.56 -18.03
CA CYS A 33 32.31 -7.50 -19.11
C CYS A 33 31.63 -7.95 -20.40
N TYR A 34 31.44 -7.04 -21.35
CA TYR A 34 31.17 -7.46 -22.72
C TYR A 34 32.47 -8.01 -23.31
N LEU A 35 32.50 -9.31 -23.59
CA LEU A 35 33.52 -9.88 -24.46
C LEU A 35 33.14 -9.49 -25.89
N GLU A 36 33.68 -8.39 -26.42
CA GLU A 36 33.92 -8.37 -27.86
C GLU A 36 35.00 -9.42 -28.14
N GLU A 37 34.92 -10.12 -29.28
CA GLU A 37 35.73 -11.30 -29.63
C GLU A 37 37.27 -11.07 -29.74
N ALA A 38 37.81 -9.99 -29.18
CA ALA A 38 39.24 -9.72 -29.09
C ALA A 38 39.81 -10.18 -27.73
N PRO A 39 40.84 -11.05 -27.67
CA PRO A 39 41.21 -11.77 -26.44
C PRO A 39 41.94 -10.94 -25.36
N ASP A 40 42.27 -9.67 -25.62
CA ASP A 40 43.34 -8.97 -24.88
C ASP A 40 42.98 -7.60 -24.31
N VAL A 41 41.70 -7.17 -24.38
CA VAL A 41 41.24 -5.90 -23.78
C VAL A 41 40.07 -6.17 -22.84
N TYR A 42 40.38 -6.32 -21.55
CA TYR A 42 39.37 -6.34 -20.49
C TYR A 42 38.90 -4.91 -20.21
N ASP A 43 38.00 -4.37 -21.04
CA ASP A 43 37.27 -3.16 -20.69
C ASP A 43 36.10 -3.55 -19.78
N CYS A 44 36.41 -3.63 -18.48
CA CYS A 44 35.42 -4.00 -17.46
C CYS A 44 34.61 -2.75 -17.14
N VAL A 45 33.32 -2.73 -17.50
CA VAL A 45 32.42 -1.70 -16.99
C VAL A 45 32.22 -1.96 -15.50
N ALA A 46 32.44 -0.94 -14.66
CA ALA A 46 32.19 -1.01 -13.23
C ALA A 46 30.74 -1.48 -12.99
N VAL A 47 30.53 -2.34 -12.00
CA VAL A 47 29.19 -2.74 -11.59
C VAL A 47 28.51 -1.51 -10.97
N THR A 48 27.70 -0.79 -11.75
CA THR A 48 26.99 0.42 -11.29
C THR A 48 25.61 0.10 -10.71
N SER A 49 25.22 -1.18 -10.66
CA SER A 49 23.94 -1.59 -10.09
C SER A 49 24.00 -1.58 -8.57
N ASN A 50 23.16 -0.76 -7.98
CA ASN A 50 22.91 -0.72 -6.54
C ASN A 50 21.89 -1.80 -6.10
N SER A 51 21.77 -2.90 -6.85
CA SER A 51 20.86 -3.99 -6.52
C SER A 51 21.34 -5.30 -7.12
N TYR A 52 21.00 -6.42 -6.50
CA TYR A 52 21.17 -7.78 -7.01
C TYR A 52 19.99 -8.67 -6.65
N VAL A 53 19.55 -9.51 -7.59
CA VAL A 53 18.42 -10.43 -7.38
C VAL A 53 18.92 -11.87 -7.49
N PHE A 54 18.75 -12.64 -6.41
CA PHE A 54 18.73 -14.09 -6.54
C PHE A 54 17.37 -14.52 -7.07
N THR A 55 17.37 -15.32 -8.13
CA THR A 55 16.13 -15.88 -8.69
C THR A 55 16.00 -17.35 -8.31
N ASP A 56 14.78 -17.81 -8.07
CA ASP A 56 14.48 -19.22 -7.76
C ASP A 56 15.43 -19.82 -6.69
N VAL A 57 15.47 -19.19 -5.51
CA VAL A 57 16.39 -19.59 -4.43
C VAL A 57 15.99 -20.97 -3.90
N ARG A 58 16.81 -21.99 -4.14
CA ARG A 58 16.59 -23.37 -3.63
C ARG A 58 17.72 -23.93 -2.78
N ALA A 59 18.81 -23.20 -2.66
CA ALA A 59 19.97 -23.55 -1.86
C ALA A 59 20.51 -22.29 -1.15
N PRO A 60 21.34 -22.44 -0.10
CA PRO A 60 22.03 -21.31 0.49
C PRO A 60 22.94 -20.63 -0.54
N HIS A 61 22.88 -19.29 -0.60
CA HIS A 61 23.75 -18.46 -1.42
C HIS A 61 24.51 -17.46 -0.54
N SER A 62 25.63 -16.95 -1.06
CA SER A 62 26.40 -15.88 -0.45
C SER A 62 26.55 -14.71 -1.43
N ILE A 63 26.48 -13.49 -0.90
CA ILE A 63 26.75 -12.26 -1.63
C ILE A 63 27.72 -11.39 -0.84
N ILE A 64 28.73 -10.84 -1.51
CA ILE A 64 29.70 -9.89 -0.94
C ILE A 64 29.75 -8.68 -1.86
N VAL A 65 29.51 -7.50 -1.30
CA VAL A 65 29.61 -6.22 -2.01
C VAL A 65 30.79 -5.43 -1.48
N ARG A 66 31.60 -4.88 -2.39
CA ARG A 66 32.71 -3.98 -2.07
C ARG A 66 32.46 -2.63 -2.67
N PHE A 67 32.79 -1.59 -1.92
CA PHE A 67 32.61 -0.20 -2.30
C PHE A 67 33.98 0.45 -2.53
N THR A 68 34.04 1.44 -3.42
CA THR A 68 35.23 2.26 -3.69
C THR A 68 34.84 3.73 -3.73
N GLU A 69 35.79 4.64 -3.54
CA GLU A 69 35.53 6.08 -3.67
C GLU A 69 35.05 6.39 -5.09
N SER A 70 33.98 7.17 -5.21
CA SER A 70 33.49 7.63 -6.50
C SER A 70 34.42 8.70 -7.05
N SER A 71 34.76 8.58 -8.34
CA SER A 71 35.50 9.62 -9.07
C SER A 71 34.62 10.83 -9.44
N ALA A 72 33.31 10.75 -9.18
CA ALA A 72 32.43 11.90 -9.32
C ALA A 72 32.85 12.99 -8.30
N PRO A 73 32.76 14.28 -8.66
CA PRO A 73 33.02 15.35 -7.71
C PRO A 73 32.16 15.13 -6.45
N PRO A 74 32.69 15.39 -5.24
CA PRO A 74 31.89 15.31 -4.03
C PRO A 74 30.70 16.24 -4.19
N VAL A 75 29.50 15.69 -4.32
CA VAL A 75 28.28 16.48 -4.31
C VAL A 75 28.14 16.98 -2.88
N SER A 76 28.46 18.25 -2.66
CA SER A 76 28.39 18.86 -1.33
C SER A 76 27.30 19.92 -1.32
N GLY A 77 26.27 19.69 -0.52
CA GLY A 77 25.28 20.68 -0.16
C GLY A 77 24.75 20.38 1.24
N PRO A 78 24.11 21.35 1.91
CA PRO A 78 23.00 20.97 2.75
C PRO A 78 21.95 20.33 1.83
N TRP A 79 21.53 19.11 2.14
CA TRP A 79 20.43 18.48 1.42
C TRP A 79 19.18 18.56 2.26
N THR A 80 18.04 18.63 1.59
CA THR A 80 16.77 18.76 2.28
C THR A 80 15.81 17.68 1.83
N ILE A 81 14.95 17.29 2.76
CA ILE A 81 13.75 16.51 2.45
C ILE A 81 12.56 17.44 2.73
N THR A 82 11.84 17.82 1.69
CA THR A 82 10.61 18.61 1.82
C THR A 82 9.47 17.64 2.09
N VAL A 83 8.84 17.75 3.26
CA VAL A 83 7.63 16.98 3.57
C VAL A 83 6.45 17.68 2.90
N LEU A 84 5.89 17.08 1.87
CA LEU A 84 4.74 17.62 1.16
C LEU A 84 3.48 17.61 2.03
N PRO A 85 2.43 18.38 1.67
CA PRO A 85 1.23 18.45 2.47
C PRO A 85 0.57 17.09 2.69
N PHE A 86 0.19 16.82 3.94
CA PHE A 86 -0.57 15.64 4.34
C PHE A 86 -1.67 16.05 5.33
N SER A 87 -2.67 15.17 5.47
CA SER A 87 -3.74 15.31 6.45
C SER A 87 -4.12 13.93 7.00
N ASN A 88 -4.84 13.88 8.12
CA ASN A 88 -5.34 12.64 8.72
C ASN A 88 -4.25 11.65 9.20
N GLY A 89 -3.12 12.20 9.61
CA GLY A 89 -2.03 11.45 10.20
C GLY A 89 -0.97 12.39 10.75
N THR A 90 0.04 11.79 11.37
CA THR A 90 1.21 12.49 11.92
C THR A 90 2.49 11.89 11.33
N ILE A 91 3.41 12.73 10.86
CA ILE A 91 4.73 12.32 10.39
C ILE A 91 5.80 12.77 11.41
N LYS A 92 6.79 11.92 11.66
CA LYS A 92 7.96 12.25 12.49
C LYS A 92 9.27 11.95 11.75
N ALA A 93 10.16 12.93 11.69
CA ALA A 93 11.53 12.77 11.18
C ALA A 93 12.49 12.53 12.36
N GLY A 94 13.14 11.36 12.42
CA GLY A 94 14.03 11.01 13.53
C GLY A 94 13.36 11.05 14.92
N GLY A 95 12.04 10.81 14.98
CA GLY A 95 11.25 10.84 16.21
C GLY A 95 10.65 12.19 16.59
N VAL A 96 10.95 13.26 15.85
CA VAL A 96 10.38 14.60 16.06
C VAL A 96 9.26 14.84 15.04
N GLU A 97 8.10 15.31 15.50
CA GLU A 97 6.97 15.65 14.61
C GLU A 97 7.36 16.75 13.63
N VAL A 98 6.98 16.55 12.37
CA VAL A 98 7.20 17.50 11.28
C VAL A 98 5.85 17.86 10.66
N GLY A 99 5.65 19.13 10.36
CA GLY A 99 4.43 19.66 9.77
C GLY A 99 4.35 19.46 8.26
N SER A 100 3.18 19.78 7.72
CA SER A 100 2.95 19.97 6.28
C SER A 100 3.85 21.08 5.74
N ASP A 101 4.44 20.85 4.56
CA ASP A 101 5.41 21.75 3.91
C ASP A 101 6.68 22.03 4.72
N GLU A 102 7.01 21.18 5.71
CA GLU A 102 8.22 21.35 6.50
C GLU A 102 9.47 20.85 5.77
N ILE A 103 10.56 21.60 5.88
CA ILE A 103 11.86 21.26 5.30
C ILE A 103 12.74 20.62 6.38
N VAL A 104 13.15 19.38 6.15
CA VAL A 104 14.07 18.65 7.04
C VAL A 104 15.48 18.69 6.48
N ASP A 105 16.40 19.33 7.21
CA ASP A 105 17.81 19.33 6.86
C ASP A 105 18.45 17.95 7.08
N VAL A 106 19.17 17.49 6.06
CA VAL A 106 19.95 16.26 6.06
C VAL A 106 21.37 16.59 5.58
N GLY A 107 22.35 16.25 6.41
CA GLY A 107 23.76 16.42 6.04
C GLY A 107 24.14 15.53 4.85
N ASN A 108 25.23 15.87 4.16
CA ASN A 108 25.68 15.12 2.99
C ASN A 108 25.89 13.62 3.28
N GLY A 109 25.16 12.80 2.54
CA GLY A 109 25.02 11.35 2.67
C GLY A 109 24.66 10.83 4.04
N GLN A 110 24.08 11.68 4.89
CA GLN A 110 23.39 11.19 6.06
C GLN A 110 22.09 10.49 5.66
N SER A 111 21.61 9.62 6.53
CA SER A 111 20.32 8.96 6.40
C SER A 111 19.31 9.62 7.32
N ARG A 112 18.03 9.57 6.95
CA ARG A 112 16.93 10.08 7.78
C ARG A 112 15.74 9.12 7.71
N SER A 113 15.25 8.72 8.89
CA SER A 113 14.03 7.94 9.01
C SER A 113 12.80 8.82 9.20
N PHE A 114 11.70 8.42 8.59
CA PHE A 114 10.37 9.00 8.74
C PHE A 114 9.41 7.92 9.22
N SER A 115 8.86 8.12 10.41
CA SER A 115 7.74 7.34 10.91
C SER A 115 6.45 8.09 10.66
N PHE A 116 5.38 7.37 10.38
CA PHE A 116 4.07 7.94 10.10
C PHE A 116 3.01 7.15 10.85
N ILE A 117 2.10 7.88 11.47
CA ILE A 117 1.05 7.36 12.35
C ILE A 117 -0.27 7.88 11.78
N PRO A 118 -1.08 7.03 11.13
CA PRO A 118 -2.41 7.43 10.69
C PRO A 118 -3.29 7.83 11.88
N ASP A 119 -4.17 8.80 11.66
CA ASP A 119 -5.23 9.10 12.63
C ASP A 119 -6.21 7.92 12.72
N THR A 120 -6.99 7.85 13.82
CA THR A 120 -7.96 6.79 14.04
C THR A 120 -8.91 6.65 12.84
N GLY A 121 -8.95 5.45 12.25
CA GLY A 121 -9.80 5.13 11.10
C GLY A 121 -9.13 5.33 9.74
N TYR A 122 -7.91 5.85 9.68
CA TYR A 122 -7.13 6.00 8.45
C TYR A 122 -6.03 4.93 8.37
N TYR A 123 -5.51 4.70 7.16
CA TYR A 123 -4.32 3.90 6.89
C TYR A 123 -3.38 4.66 5.94
N VAL A 124 -2.16 4.16 5.80
CA VAL A 124 -1.17 4.69 4.84
C VAL A 124 -1.46 4.08 3.48
N ALA A 125 -2.05 4.86 2.58
CA ALA A 125 -2.36 4.41 1.23
C ALA A 125 -1.12 4.38 0.34
N GLU A 126 -0.32 5.45 0.40
CA GLU A 126 0.87 5.59 -0.43
C GLU A 126 2.00 6.29 0.33
N VAL A 127 3.23 5.92 -0.01
CA VAL A 127 4.45 6.63 0.36
C VAL A 127 5.19 6.95 -0.94
N LEU A 128 5.45 8.23 -1.19
CA LEU A 128 6.07 8.69 -2.42
C LEU A 128 7.36 9.47 -2.13
N VAL A 129 8.32 9.31 -3.03
CA VAL A 129 9.56 10.08 -3.08
C VAL A 129 9.72 10.67 -4.48
N ASP A 130 9.88 11.99 -4.57
CA ASP A 130 9.91 12.73 -5.83
C ASP A 130 8.71 12.38 -6.75
N GLY A 131 7.54 12.17 -6.15
CA GLY A 131 6.29 11.78 -6.84
C GLY A 131 6.24 10.33 -7.33
N SER A 132 7.19 9.48 -6.95
CA SER A 132 7.20 8.05 -7.30
C SER A 132 6.94 7.16 -6.09
N PRO A 133 6.05 6.15 -6.18
CA PRO A 133 5.84 5.18 -5.11
C PRO A 133 7.13 4.43 -4.74
N VAL A 134 7.32 4.14 -3.45
CA VAL A 134 8.51 3.43 -2.94
C VAL A 134 8.20 2.01 -2.50
N ASN A 135 9.25 1.16 -2.44
CA ASN A 135 9.16 -0.24 -2.00
C ASN A 135 8.11 -1.07 -2.75
N CYS A 136 7.97 -0.84 -4.06
CA CYS A 136 7.00 -1.53 -4.90
C CYS A 136 7.60 -2.74 -5.62
N ALA A 137 6.79 -3.79 -5.76
CA ALA A 137 7.09 -4.97 -6.55
C ALA A 137 5.90 -5.32 -7.44
N GLU A 138 6.19 -5.84 -8.63
CA GLU A 138 5.18 -6.40 -9.52
C GLU A 138 4.85 -7.82 -9.07
N VAL A 139 3.59 -8.05 -8.67
CA VAL A 139 3.06 -9.35 -8.26
C VAL A 139 1.88 -9.66 -9.17
N GLU A 140 2.03 -10.69 -10.02
CA GLU A 140 0.97 -11.13 -10.95
C GLU A 140 0.43 -10.04 -11.91
N GLY A 141 1.22 -9.00 -12.18
CA GLY A 141 0.83 -7.88 -13.04
C GLY A 141 0.15 -6.73 -12.28
N GLU A 142 0.15 -6.78 -10.95
CA GLU A 142 -0.25 -5.69 -10.06
C GLU A 142 0.99 -5.12 -9.34
N THR A 143 1.11 -3.80 -9.32
CA THR A 143 2.13 -3.10 -8.52
C THR A 143 1.70 -3.09 -7.06
N VAL A 144 2.43 -3.79 -6.20
CA VAL A 144 2.19 -3.84 -4.75
C VAL A 144 3.30 -3.09 -4.04
N CYS A 145 2.96 -2.02 -3.32
CA CYS A 145 3.92 -1.20 -2.58
C CYS A 145 3.85 -1.47 -1.08
N ASP A 146 5.01 -1.59 -0.44
CA ASP A 146 5.10 -1.65 1.02
C ASP A 146 5.00 -0.24 1.61
N THR A 147 3.83 0.05 2.19
CA THR A 147 3.53 1.31 2.89
C THR A 147 3.78 1.22 4.40
N SER A 148 4.51 0.21 4.87
CA SER A 148 4.80 0.04 6.29
C SER A 148 5.72 1.13 6.84
N SER A 149 5.51 1.48 8.12
CA SER A 149 6.34 2.46 8.83
C SER A 149 7.49 1.77 9.58
N PRO A 150 8.73 2.30 9.54
CA PRO A 150 9.16 3.58 8.96
C PRO A 150 9.75 3.48 7.54
N TYR A 151 9.75 4.60 6.81
CA TYR A 151 10.57 4.78 5.59
C TYR A 151 11.93 5.40 5.93
N VAL A 152 13.00 4.97 5.26
CA VAL A 152 14.37 5.48 5.51
C VAL A 152 15.00 5.99 4.22
N PHE A 153 15.20 7.31 4.14
CA PHE A 153 16.11 7.88 3.17
C PHE A 153 17.54 7.52 3.56
N SER A 154 18.24 6.82 2.68
CA SER A 154 19.63 6.41 2.90
C SER A 154 20.57 7.16 1.97
N ASN A 155 21.72 7.59 2.48
CA ASN A 155 22.73 8.33 1.71
C ASN A 155 22.15 9.51 0.90
N VAL A 156 21.56 10.49 1.60
CA VAL A 156 20.96 11.66 0.96
C VAL A 156 22.05 12.54 0.34
N THR A 157 22.08 12.61 -0.99
CA THR A 157 23.08 13.36 -1.79
C THR A 157 22.44 14.37 -2.76
N LYS A 158 21.13 14.58 -2.61
CA LYS A 158 20.33 15.57 -3.31
C LYS A 158 19.11 15.92 -2.46
N ASN A 159 18.36 16.93 -2.88
CA ASN A 159 17.06 17.21 -2.28
C ASN A 159 16.03 16.18 -2.73
N TYR A 160 15.06 15.90 -1.85
CA TYR A 160 13.92 15.04 -2.13
C TYR A 160 12.62 15.72 -1.71
N ASP A 161 11.56 15.42 -2.44
CA ASP A 161 10.19 15.64 -1.98
C ASP A 161 9.65 14.33 -1.39
N PHE A 162 9.04 14.39 -0.22
CA PHE A 162 8.51 13.24 0.51
C PHE A 162 7.02 13.43 0.78
N GLU A 163 6.21 12.46 0.34
CA GLU A 163 4.77 12.50 0.49
C GLU A 163 4.27 11.21 1.14
N VAL A 164 3.32 11.34 2.06
CA VAL A 164 2.61 10.22 2.68
C VAL A 164 1.13 10.51 2.57
N VAL A 165 0.42 9.62 1.90
CA VAL A 165 -1.02 9.75 1.67
C VAL A 165 -1.75 8.89 2.71
N PHE A 166 -2.52 9.55 3.56
CA PHE A 166 -3.42 8.87 4.49
C PHE A 166 -4.83 8.87 3.91
N GLU A 167 -5.41 7.68 3.78
CA GLU A 167 -6.78 7.51 3.33
C GLU A 167 -7.59 6.80 4.41
N LEU A 168 -8.89 7.11 4.47
CA LEU A 168 -9.81 6.15 5.07
C LEU A 168 -9.73 4.89 4.23
N PRO A 169 -9.84 3.68 4.82
CA PRO A 169 -10.22 2.50 4.06
C PRO A 169 -11.30 2.95 3.10
N GLN A 170 -11.10 2.76 1.79
CA GLN A 170 -12.23 2.87 0.90
C GLN A 170 -13.20 1.80 1.41
N LEU A 171 -14.11 2.25 2.27
CA LEU A 171 -15.40 1.65 2.47
C LEU A 171 -15.87 1.58 1.04
N ALA A 172 -15.77 0.41 0.43
CA ALA A 172 -16.45 0.18 -0.79
C ALA A 172 -17.88 0.55 -0.39
N HIS A 173 -18.34 1.72 -0.83
CA HIS A 173 -19.74 2.00 -0.94
C HIS A 173 -20.15 0.87 -1.87
N ILE A 174 -20.59 -0.27 -1.32
CA ILE A 174 -21.01 -1.40 -2.13
C ILE A 174 -22.51 -1.24 -2.22
N PRO A 175 -22.98 -0.58 -3.29
CA PRO A 175 -24.35 -0.72 -3.66
C PRO A 175 -24.71 -2.20 -3.87
N MET A 176 -25.74 -2.71 -3.18
CA MET A 176 -26.26 -4.06 -3.45
C MET A 176 -27.04 -4.09 -4.76
N LEU A 177 -26.39 -4.44 -5.88
CA LEU A 177 -27.02 -4.60 -7.19
C LEU A 177 -27.40 -6.08 -7.43
N LEU A 178 -28.69 -6.40 -7.45
CA LEU A 178 -29.18 -7.66 -8.04
C LEU A 178 -29.07 -7.56 -9.57
N GLU A 179 -27.88 -7.84 -10.13
CA GLU A 179 -27.62 -8.57 -11.38
C GLU A 179 -26.13 -8.48 -11.81
N MET A 180 -25.51 -9.66 -11.91
CA MET A 180 -24.30 -10.10 -12.62
C MET A 180 -23.03 -9.22 -12.77
N LEU A 181 -22.78 -8.15 -11.98
CA LEU A 181 -21.45 -7.49 -12.06
C LEU A 181 -20.93 -6.70 -10.82
N TYR A 182 -21.42 -6.91 -9.59
CA TYR A 182 -20.84 -6.38 -8.32
C TYR A 182 -21.13 -7.34 -7.12
N PRO A 183 -20.46 -7.24 -5.94
CA PRO A 183 -19.98 -8.42 -5.18
C PRO A 183 -20.93 -9.15 -4.20
N TYR A 184 -22.08 -8.60 -3.81
CA TYR A 184 -22.95 -9.22 -2.78
C TYR A 184 -24.29 -9.72 -3.30
N TYR A 185 -24.67 -10.93 -2.87
CA TYR A 185 -25.92 -11.61 -3.27
C TYR A 185 -27.03 -11.54 -2.20
N SER A 186 -26.69 -11.15 -0.97
CA SER A 186 -27.64 -11.09 0.17
C SER A 186 -27.28 -9.97 1.15
N ILE A 187 -28.26 -9.56 1.97
CA ILE A 187 -28.03 -8.59 3.06
C ILE A 187 -27.04 -9.19 4.07
N GLN A 188 -27.12 -10.50 4.30
CA GLN A 188 -26.17 -11.21 5.16
C GLN A 188 -24.73 -11.08 4.65
N SER A 189 -24.48 -11.33 3.36
CA SER A 189 -23.12 -11.24 2.80
C SER A 189 -22.55 -9.84 2.87
N ALA A 190 -23.39 -8.81 2.68
CA ALA A 190 -22.97 -7.43 2.85
C ALA A 190 -22.68 -7.10 4.33
N TYR A 191 -23.48 -7.64 5.26
CA TYR A 191 -23.28 -7.46 6.70
C TYR A 191 -22.03 -8.18 7.23
N ASP A 192 -21.76 -9.39 6.76
CA ASP A 192 -20.61 -10.19 7.19
C ASP A 192 -19.29 -9.46 6.91
N ASP A 193 -19.24 -8.74 5.79
CA ASP A 193 -18.07 -7.94 5.37
C ASP A 193 -18.08 -6.50 5.93
N SER A 194 -19.16 -6.08 6.60
CA SER A 194 -19.27 -4.71 7.12
C SER A 194 -18.44 -4.44 8.38
N LEU A 195 -17.97 -3.19 8.48
CA LEU A 195 -17.38 -2.58 9.66
C LEU A 195 -18.40 -1.68 10.41
N ASN A 196 -17.98 -1.19 11.59
CA ASN A 196 -18.81 -0.31 12.41
C ASN A 196 -19.09 1.03 11.73
N ASP A 197 -20.33 1.49 11.84
CA ASP A 197 -20.90 2.73 11.28
C ASP A 197 -21.06 2.76 9.74
N GLU A 198 -20.99 1.60 9.07
CA GLU A 198 -21.14 1.51 7.62
C GLU A 198 -22.58 1.66 7.11
N ILE A 199 -22.70 1.92 5.81
CA ILE A 199 -23.98 2.04 5.10
C ILE A 199 -24.08 0.98 4.00
N ILE A 200 -25.13 0.17 4.04
CA ILE A 200 -25.49 -0.79 3.00
C ILE A 200 -26.63 -0.19 2.17
N TYR A 201 -26.38 0.07 0.89
CA TYR A 201 -27.38 0.62 -0.02
C TYR A 201 -28.16 -0.47 -0.75
N LEU A 202 -29.50 -0.38 -0.70
CA LEU A 202 -30.42 -1.33 -1.29
C LEU A 202 -31.17 -0.67 -2.47
N ARG A 203 -31.29 -1.38 -3.59
CA ARG A 203 -32.13 -0.93 -4.71
C ARG A 203 -33.61 -0.85 -4.34
N SER A 204 -34.36 -0.07 -5.12
CA SER A 204 -35.81 -0.02 -5.15
C SER A 204 -36.39 -1.30 -5.76
N TRP A 205 -36.56 -2.34 -4.94
CA TRP A 205 -37.26 -3.58 -5.28
C TRP A 205 -37.67 -4.34 -3.99
N ALA A 206 -38.34 -5.48 -4.13
CA ALA A 206 -38.60 -6.43 -3.05
C ALA A 206 -37.44 -7.43 -2.91
N PHE A 207 -36.68 -7.36 -1.80
CA PHE A 207 -35.61 -8.32 -1.55
C PHE A 207 -36.19 -9.61 -0.96
N GLU A 208 -36.14 -10.67 -1.77
CA GLU A 208 -36.36 -12.05 -1.34
C GLU A 208 -34.99 -12.66 -1.07
N ASP A 209 -34.45 -12.37 0.11
CA ASP A 209 -33.30 -13.14 0.60
C ASP A 209 -33.81 -14.55 0.92
N GLY A 210 -33.14 -15.58 0.43
CA GLY A 210 -33.54 -16.97 0.65
C GLY A 210 -33.53 -17.35 2.14
N ASN A 211 -32.84 -16.56 2.96
CA ASN A 211 -32.75 -16.64 4.41
C ASN A 211 -33.02 -15.28 5.07
N SER A 212 -33.45 -15.27 6.33
CA SER A 212 -33.55 -14.04 7.12
C SER A 212 -32.15 -13.54 7.53
N PRO A 213 -31.80 -12.25 7.35
CA PRO A 213 -30.52 -11.73 7.83
C PRO A 213 -30.43 -11.74 9.36
N VAL A 214 -29.24 -12.02 9.86
CA VAL A 214 -28.88 -12.11 11.27
C VAL A 214 -27.77 -11.09 11.54
N PHE A 215 -28.05 -10.18 12.47
CA PHE A 215 -27.12 -9.15 12.91
C PHE A 215 -26.62 -9.49 14.32
N ASP A 216 -25.42 -10.06 14.42
CA ASP A 216 -24.90 -10.74 15.62
C ASP A 216 -23.53 -10.24 16.13
N ARG A 217 -23.06 -9.11 15.62
CA ARG A 217 -21.81 -8.45 16.02
C ARG A 217 -22.09 -7.08 16.64
N ALA A 218 -21.24 -6.68 17.60
CA ALA A 218 -21.24 -5.36 18.24
C ALA A 218 -20.78 -4.23 17.30
N ILE A 219 -21.55 -4.00 16.23
CA ILE A 219 -21.35 -2.92 15.25
C ILE A 219 -22.66 -2.18 14.98
N THR A 220 -22.56 -0.92 14.60
CA THR A 220 -23.65 -0.13 14.04
C THR A 220 -23.60 -0.23 12.51
N ILE A 221 -24.74 -0.45 11.86
CA ILE A 221 -24.86 -0.34 10.40
C ILE A 221 -26.13 0.43 10.02
N THR A 222 -26.12 1.08 8.86
CA THR A 222 -27.31 1.72 8.27
C THR A 222 -27.69 1.02 6.98
N LEU A 223 -28.91 0.50 6.90
CA LEU A 223 -29.50 0.04 5.65
C LEU A 223 -30.25 1.21 5.00
N LYS A 224 -29.87 1.60 3.79
CA LYS A 224 -30.54 2.65 3.02
C LYS A 224 -31.22 2.10 1.77
N GLY A 225 -32.54 2.15 1.74
CA GLY A 225 -33.35 1.66 0.63
C GLY A 225 -33.68 2.70 -0.44
N GLY A 226 -34.19 2.22 -1.58
CA GLY A 226 -34.89 3.03 -2.57
C GLY A 226 -34.07 3.48 -3.76
N TYR A 227 -32.85 3.00 -3.92
CA TYR A 227 -31.93 3.45 -4.96
C TYR A 227 -32.22 2.82 -6.33
N ASP A 228 -31.83 3.48 -7.42
CA ASP A 228 -31.86 2.87 -8.75
C ASP A 228 -30.64 1.94 -8.96
N ALA A 229 -30.44 1.45 -10.18
CA ALA A 229 -29.27 0.63 -10.52
C ALA A 229 -27.94 1.39 -10.46
N PHE A 230 -27.98 2.73 -10.38
CA PHE A 230 -26.83 3.62 -10.38
C PHE A 230 -26.60 4.29 -9.02
N TYR A 231 -27.46 4.02 -8.03
CA TYR A 231 -27.43 4.58 -6.68
C TYR A 231 -27.49 6.09 -6.67
N THR A 232 -28.27 6.61 -7.61
CA THR A 232 -28.50 8.03 -7.75
C THR A 232 -29.19 8.58 -6.49
N ASP A 233 -28.69 9.70 -6.00
CA ASP A 233 -29.31 10.48 -4.92
C ASP A 233 -30.13 11.64 -5.53
N PRO A 234 -31.39 11.88 -5.11
CA PRO A 234 -32.16 11.19 -4.08
C PRO A 234 -32.68 9.81 -4.50
N PRO A 235 -32.98 8.90 -3.54
CA PRO A 235 -33.56 7.60 -3.84
C PRO A 235 -34.88 7.73 -4.60
N ILE A 236 -35.09 6.86 -5.58
CA ILE A 236 -36.21 6.91 -6.53
C ILE A 236 -37.48 6.21 -6.03
N GLY A 237 -37.41 5.48 -4.92
CA GLY A 237 -38.53 4.71 -4.38
C GLY A 237 -38.30 4.23 -2.95
N LYS A 238 -39.00 3.18 -2.53
CA LYS A 238 -38.77 2.49 -1.25
C LYS A 238 -38.30 1.07 -1.50
N THR A 239 -37.52 0.53 -0.58
CA THR A 239 -37.16 -0.89 -0.57
C THR A 239 -38.09 -1.68 0.33
N VAL A 240 -38.51 -2.86 -0.11
CA VAL A 240 -39.26 -3.81 0.74
C VAL A 240 -38.35 -4.99 1.07
N ILE A 241 -38.15 -5.27 2.36
CA ILE A 241 -37.48 -6.49 2.83
C ILE A 241 -38.58 -7.49 3.18
N ILE A 242 -38.57 -8.65 2.53
CA ILE A 242 -39.50 -9.75 2.80
C ILE A 242 -38.74 -10.81 3.59
N VAL A 243 -39.17 -11.09 4.82
CA VAL A 243 -38.53 -12.15 5.62
C VAL A 243 -39.17 -13.50 5.26
N ALA A 244 -38.52 -14.23 4.35
CA ALA A 244 -39.01 -15.50 3.83
C ALA A 244 -39.17 -16.56 4.94
N GLY A 245 -40.19 -17.42 4.82
CA GLY A 245 -40.42 -18.54 5.74
C GLY A 245 -41.03 -18.19 7.10
N GLY A 246 -41.39 -16.93 7.35
CA GLY A 246 -42.01 -16.49 8.62
C GLY A 246 -41.04 -16.45 9.81
N LEU A 247 -39.73 -16.54 9.55
CA LEU A 247 -38.70 -16.36 10.55
C LEU A 247 -38.57 -14.87 10.91
N PRO A 248 -38.19 -14.51 12.15
CA PRO A 248 -37.98 -13.13 12.53
C PRO A 248 -36.62 -12.61 12.02
N LEU A 249 -36.57 -11.32 11.67
CA LEU A 249 -35.30 -10.58 11.61
C LEU A 249 -34.64 -10.61 12.99
N THR A 250 -33.38 -11.06 13.07
CA THR A 250 -32.67 -11.19 14.36
C THR A 250 -31.59 -10.13 14.48
N ILE A 251 -31.67 -9.33 15.54
CA ILE A 251 -30.60 -8.43 16.00
C ILE A 251 -30.22 -8.91 17.39
N SER A 252 -29.10 -9.63 17.49
CA SER A 252 -28.61 -10.20 18.75
C SER A 252 -27.49 -9.38 19.38
N ASP A 253 -26.72 -8.65 18.57
CA ASP A 253 -25.67 -7.72 19.01
C ASP A 253 -25.59 -6.54 18.02
N GLY A 254 -25.12 -5.38 18.49
CA GLY A 254 -24.99 -4.17 17.66
C GLY A 254 -26.26 -3.34 17.47
N THR A 255 -26.26 -2.48 16.45
CA THR A 255 -27.35 -1.55 16.10
C THR A 255 -27.58 -1.52 14.59
N VAL A 256 -28.84 -1.64 14.16
CA VAL A 256 -29.23 -1.52 12.75
C VAL A 256 -30.17 -0.34 12.58
N ILE A 257 -29.79 0.60 11.73
CA ILE A 257 -30.59 1.78 11.37
C ILE A 257 -31.21 1.52 10.00
N PHE A 258 -32.53 1.70 9.89
CA PHE A 258 -33.25 1.55 8.63
C PHE A 258 -33.66 2.93 8.11
N ASP A 259 -33.25 3.25 6.89
CA ASP A 259 -33.62 4.48 6.19
C ASP A 259 -34.26 4.13 4.85
N ASN A 260 -35.43 4.70 4.58
CA ASN A 260 -36.22 4.46 3.37
C ASN A 260 -36.52 2.97 3.03
N ILE A 261 -36.70 2.17 4.08
CA ILE A 261 -37.01 0.73 4.02
C ILE A 261 -38.39 0.44 4.63
N ILE A 262 -39.10 -0.53 4.04
CA ILE A 262 -40.28 -1.17 4.59
C ILE A 262 -39.92 -2.62 4.94
N ILE A 263 -40.18 -3.04 6.17
CA ILE A 263 -40.06 -4.43 6.62
C ILE A 263 -41.46 -5.07 6.57
N ARG A 264 -41.60 -6.23 5.93
CA ARG A 264 -42.87 -6.98 5.82
C ARG A 264 -42.74 -8.43 6.26
#